data_AF-A0A1F9V7I0-F1
#
_entry.id   AF-A0A1F9V7I0-F1
#
_cell.length_a   1.000
_cell.length_b   1.000
_cell.length_c   1.000
_cell.angle_alpha   90.00
_cell.angle_beta   90.00
_cell.angle_gamma   90.00
#
_symmetry.space_group_name_H-M   'P 1'
#
loop_
_entity.id
_entity.type
_entity.pdbx_description
1 polymer ?
#
loop_
_entity_poly.entity_id
_entity_poly.type
_entity_poly.pdbx_seq_one_letter_code
_entity_poly.pdbx_strand_id
1 'polypeptide(L)'
;MKQISKEMKVSEVFETFPQTQMIFKKFGFGALMNPILRKTFGKVTTIERACFLHKVKLEEFLFSLNNALTETVETLESKSADPSSPRLSPEELMQVNNILNTNIRSLIERWPQLKSVFVKFFGDGCFSCPGFGMEDLAFACSMHNSDPILFAQECLKKIQESKIHSSSELLYIQASQTINQIIALHPCVLSVFKKFGIDSCCGGNHRIDEAAKKHGINYEELVRELLLEIRRGEIRC
;
A
#
# COMPACT_ATOMS: atom_id res chain seq x y z
N MET A 1 33.78 5.47 -10.11
CA MET A 1 32.47 4.79 -10.26
C MET A 1 32.48 3.96 -11.53
N LYS A 2 31.89 2.76 -11.53
CA LYS A 2 31.78 1.95 -12.75
C LYS A 2 30.59 2.45 -13.56
N GLN A 3 30.80 2.74 -14.84
CA GLN A 3 29.78 3.23 -15.78
C GLN A 3 29.64 2.22 -16.92
N ILE A 4 28.42 1.85 -17.28
CA ILE A 4 28.13 1.04 -18.47
C ILE A 4 28.36 1.89 -19.72
N SER A 5 29.24 1.44 -20.61
CA SER A 5 29.52 2.09 -21.90
C SER A 5 28.86 1.32 -23.06
N LYS A 6 28.76 1.96 -24.22
CA LYS A 6 28.13 1.36 -25.41
C LYS A 6 28.92 0.17 -25.98
N GLU A 7 30.21 0.11 -25.70
CA GLU A 7 31.14 -0.95 -26.14
C GLU A 7 31.06 -2.21 -25.29
N MET A 8 30.49 -2.13 -24.07
CA MET A 8 30.36 -3.29 -23.21
C MET A 8 29.52 -4.38 -23.87
N LYS A 9 29.92 -5.63 -23.63
CA LYS A 9 29.13 -6.78 -24.08
C LYS A 9 27.89 -6.94 -23.22
N VAL A 10 26.79 -7.32 -23.85
CA VAL A 10 25.52 -7.55 -23.14
C VAL A 10 25.70 -8.57 -22.01
N SER A 11 26.42 -9.68 -22.23
CA SER A 11 26.66 -10.67 -21.17
C SER A 11 27.44 -10.10 -19.99
N GLU A 12 28.46 -9.29 -20.27
CA GLU A 12 29.32 -8.64 -19.27
C GLU A 12 28.50 -7.67 -18.40
N VAL A 13 27.57 -6.93 -19.01
CA VAL A 13 26.66 -6.05 -18.28
C VAL A 13 25.74 -6.85 -17.34
N PHE A 14 25.19 -7.98 -17.77
CA PHE A 14 24.35 -8.82 -16.91
C PHE A 14 25.13 -9.52 -15.78
N GLU A 15 26.40 -9.86 -16.01
CA GLU A 15 27.28 -10.49 -15.01
C GLU A 15 27.76 -9.46 -13.97
N THR A 16 28.13 -8.27 -14.43
CA THR A 16 28.68 -7.21 -13.58
C THR A 16 27.59 -6.38 -12.89
N PHE A 17 26.43 -6.23 -13.54
CA PHE A 17 25.32 -5.38 -13.09
C PHE A 17 23.97 -6.13 -13.20
N PRO A 18 23.75 -7.20 -12.42
CA PRO A 18 22.54 -8.02 -12.49
C PRO A 18 21.24 -7.23 -12.23
N GLN A 19 21.31 -6.09 -11.53
CA GLN A 19 20.17 -5.19 -11.31
C GLN A 19 19.62 -4.57 -12.60
N THR A 20 20.41 -4.53 -13.67
CA THR A 20 19.99 -3.92 -14.95
C THR A 20 19.04 -4.81 -15.78
N GLN A 21 18.80 -6.06 -15.36
CA GLN A 21 17.98 -7.04 -16.08
C GLN A 21 16.60 -6.50 -16.49
N MET A 22 15.94 -5.80 -15.57
CA MET A 22 14.60 -5.25 -15.81
C MET A 22 14.60 -4.11 -16.82
N ILE A 23 15.70 -3.36 -16.93
CA ILE A 23 15.87 -2.30 -17.94
C ILE A 23 15.98 -2.92 -19.33
N PHE A 24 16.77 -3.99 -19.49
CA PHE A 24 16.82 -4.71 -20.77
C PHE A 24 15.44 -5.19 -21.21
N LYS A 25 14.65 -5.75 -20.28
CA LYS A 25 13.26 -6.16 -20.58
C LYS A 25 12.39 -4.98 -21.02
N LYS A 26 12.45 -3.85 -20.31
CA LYS A 26 11.67 -2.62 -20.61
C LYS A 26 12.01 -2.04 -21.98
N PHE A 27 13.27 -2.08 -22.38
CA PHE A 27 13.74 -1.59 -23.68
C PHE A 27 13.59 -2.61 -24.82
N GLY A 28 12.80 -3.67 -24.62
CA GLY A 28 12.45 -4.62 -25.68
C GLY A 28 13.43 -5.79 -25.86
N PHE A 29 14.43 -5.92 -24.99
CA PHE A 29 15.37 -7.06 -25.00
C PHE A 29 14.89 -8.24 -24.15
N GLY A 30 13.57 -8.45 -24.05
CA GLY A 30 12.99 -9.50 -23.20
C GLY A 30 13.48 -10.92 -23.50
N ALA A 31 13.87 -11.21 -24.75
CA ALA A 31 14.47 -12.49 -25.13
C ALA A 31 15.76 -12.82 -24.36
N LEU A 32 16.49 -11.78 -23.90
CA LEU A 32 17.68 -11.94 -23.07
C LEU A 32 17.34 -12.39 -21.64
N MET A 33 16.08 -12.49 -21.22
CA MET A 33 15.77 -13.15 -19.95
C MET A 33 16.10 -14.65 -19.99
N ASN A 34 16.20 -15.23 -21.19
CA ASN A 34 16.71 -16.58 -21.38
C ASN A 34 18.25 -16.63 -21.16
N PRO A 35 18.75 -17.38 -20.15
CA PRO A 35 20.18 -17.47 -19.87
C PRO A 35 21.02 -18.01 -21.02
N ILE A 36 20.46 -18.85 -21.90
CA ILE A 36 21.15 -19.40 -23.07
C ILE A 36 21.46 -18.28 -24.05
N LEU A 37 20.47 -17.45 -24.41
CA LEU A 37 20.63 -16.36 -25.36
C LEU A 37 21.59 -15.26 -24.85
N ARG A 38 21.59 -15.00 -23.53
CA ARG A 38 22.60 -14.14 -22.89
C ARG A 38 24.02 -14.70 -23.00
N LYS A 39 24.18 -16.01 -22.78
CA LYS A 39 25.49 -16.67 -22.78
C LYS A 39 26.01 -16.98 -24.18
N THR A 40 25.19 -16.90 -25.23
CA THR A 40 25.59 -17.10 -26.62
C THR A 40 25.67 -15.75 -27.36
N PHE A 41 24.53 -15.19 -27.77
CA PHE A 41 24.47 -13.94 -28.52
C PHE A 41 24.89 -12.74 -27.68
N GLY A 42 24.57 -12.73 -26.38
CA GLY A 42 24.98 -11.65 -25.46
C GLY A 42 26.50 -11.54 -25.26
N LYS A 43 27.27 -12.62 -25.48
CA LYS A 43 28.75 -12.61 -25.34
C LYS A 43 29.48 -11.93 -26.50
N VAL A 44 28.83 -11.80 -27.65
CA VAL A 44 29.43 -11.25 -28.87
C VAL A 44 28.78 -9.94 -29.31
N THR A 45 27.69 -9.55 -28.65
CA THR A 45 26.93 -8.34 -29.00
C THR A 45 27.21 -7.23 -27.99
N THR A 46 27.64 -6.06 -28.47
CA THR A 46 27.79 -4.85 -27.65
C THR A 46 26.44 -4.17 -27.42
N ILE A 47 26.36 -3.29 -26.43
CA ILE A 47 25.15 -2.48 -26.17
C ILE A 47 24.78 -1.62 -27.38
N GLU A 48 25.76 -0.97 -28.02
CA GLU A 48 25.56 -0.20 -29.26
C GLU A 48 24.92 -1.06 -30.35
N ARG A 49 25.49 -2.25 -30.58
CA ARG A 49 25.03 -3.15 -31.64
C ARG A 49 23.63 -3.70 -31.34
N ALA A 50 23.35 -4.04 -30.09
CA ALA A 50 22.02 -4.48 -29.67
C ALA A 50 20.97 -3.39 -29.91
N CYS A 51 21.27 -2.14 -29.53
CA CYS A 51 20.37 -1.01 -29.74
C CYS A 51 20.10 -0.77 -31.23
N PHE A 52 21.15 -0.80 -32.05
CA PHE A 52 21.03 -0.65 -33.49
C PHE A 52 20.11 -1.73 -34.11
N LEU A 53 20.33 -3.00 -33.75
CA LEU A 53 19.54 -4.12 -34.30
C LEU A 53 18.07 -4.06 -33.90
N HIS A 54 17.79 -3.62 -32.67
CA HIS A 54 16.45 -3.55 -32.12
C HIS A 54 15.79 -2.16 -32.25
N LYS A 55 16.43 -1.22 -32.95
CA LYS A 55 15.97 0.18 -33.14
C LYS A 55 15.67 0.89 -31.81
N VAL A 56 16.45 0.57 -30.78
CA VAL A 56 16.41 1.24 -29.49
C VAL A 56 17.34 2.45 -29.53
N LYS A 57 16.90 3.58 -28.98
CA LYS A 57 17.76 4.77 -28.84
C LYS A 57 18.85 4.51 -27.81
N LEU A 58 20.10 4.52 -28.27
CA LEU A 58 21.26 4.12 -27.49
C LEU A 58 21.46 5.01 -26.26
N GLU A 59 21.28 6.31 -26.43
CA GLU A 59 21.52 7.33 -25.41
C GLU A 59 20.51 7.18 -24.26
N GLU A 60 19.23 6.98 -24.58
CA GLU A 60 18.16 6.76 -23.58
C GLU A 60 18.37 5.44 -22.82
N PHE A 61 18.84 4.40 -23.52
CA PHE A 61 19.10 3.10 -22.92
C PHE A 61 20.33 3.13 -22.00
N LEU A 62 21.44 3.71 -22.45
CA LEU A 62 22.64 3.89 -21.63
C LEU A 62 22.38 4.77 -20.41
N PHE A 63 21.61 5.84 -20.58
CA PHE A 63 21.18 6.69 -19.46
C PHE A 63 20.44 5.84 -18.42
N SER A 64 19.45 5.05 -18.85
CA SER A 64 18.66 4.20 -17.95
C SER A 64 19.52 3.14 -17.24
N LEU A 65 20.42 2.47 -17.97
CA LEU A 65 21.33 1.46 -17.42
C LEU A 65 22.26 2.05 -16.35
N ASN A 66 22.84 3.23 -16.62
CA ASN A 66 23.75 3.88 -15.69
C ASN A 66 23.02 4.48 -14.49
N ASN A 67 21.79 4.96 -14.66
CA ASN A 67 20.96 5.45 -13.56
C ASN A 67 20.69 4.33 -12.53
N ALA A 68 20.49 3.10 -12.98
CA ALA A 68 20.34 1.96 -12.07
C ALA A 68 21.62 1.58 -11.31
N LEU A 69 22.80 2.07 -11.73
CA LEU A 69 24.05 1.90 -10.97
C LEU A 69 24.21 2.97 -9.91
N THR A 70 23.70 4.18 -10.17
CA THR A 70 23.68 5.26 -9.18
C THR A 70 22.59 5.03 -8.12
N GLU A 71 21.45 4.44 -8.52
CA GLU A 71 20.38 4.02 -7.60
C GLU A 71 20.82 2.92 -6.62
N THR A 72 21.95 2.22 -6.85
CA THR A 72 22.55 1.28 -5.88
C THR A 72 23.42 1.95 -4.80
N VAL A 73 23.62 3.27 -4.83
CA VAL A 73 24.23 4.03 -3.72
C VAL A 73 23.18 4.82 -2.93
N GLU A 74 21.97 4.96 -3.47
CA GLU A 74 20.85 5.66 -2.86
C GLU A 74 19.68 4.68 -2.60
N THR A 75 19.82 3.86 -1.55
CA THR A 75 18.77 3.99 -0.54
C THR A 75 18.78 5.46 -0.13
N LEU A 76 17.62 6.12 -0.25
CA LEU A 76 17.30 7.50 0.13
C LEU A 76 17.34 8.51 -1.04
N GLU A 77 16.15 9.02 -1.36
CA GLU A 77 15.85 10.30 -2.02
C GLU A 77 15.90 10.41 -3.55
N SER A 78 14.75 10.10 -4.15
CA SER A 78 14.06 10.93 -5.16
C SER A 78 14.74 11.20 -6.51
N LYS A 79 14.08 10.77 -7.60
CA LYS A 79 13.38 11.67 -8.55
C LYS A 79 12.81 10.92 -9.76
N SER A 80 11.49 10.81 -9.83
CA SER A 80 10.75 11.43 -10.94
C SER A 80 9.28 11.63 -10.55
N ALA A 81 8.68 12.69 -11.12
CA ALA A 81 7.27 13.09 -11.13
C ALA A 81 6.84 14.17 -10.12
N ASP A 82 6.41 15.30 -10.72
CA ASP A 82 5.37 16.25 -10.30
C ASP A 82 5.43 16.84 -8.86
N PRO A 83 5.62 18.17 -8.70
CA PRO A 83 5.51 18.87 -7.41
C PRO A 83 4.14 18.71 -6.71
N SER A 84 3.13 18.18 -7.42
CA SER A 84 1.75 18.04 -6.95
C SER A 84 1.44 16.66 -6.37
N SER A 85 2.30 15.66 -6.54
CA SER A 85 2.05 14.29 -6.07
C SER A 85 2.48 14.11 -4.60
N PRO A 86 1.63 13.51 -3.74
CA PRO A 86 1.99 13.25 -2.35
C PRO A 86 3.25 12.36 -2.28
N ARG A 87 4.32 12.86 -1.64
CA ARG A 87 5.48 12.02 -1.33
C ARG A 87 5.08 10.97 -0.30
N LEU A 88 5.01 9.72 -0.72
CA LEU A 88 4.84 8.59 0.18
C LEU A 88 6.07 8.43 1.08
N SER A 89 5.83 8.19 2.36
CA SER A 89 6.86 7.81 3.33
C SER A 89 7.47 6.43 2.99
N PRO A 90 8.67 6.10 3.52
CA PRO A 90 9.27 4.78 3.32
C PRO A 90 8.36 3.61 3.74
N GLU A 91 7.56 3.79 4.80
CA GLU A 91 6.59 2.79 5.26
C GLU A 91 5.44 2.63 4.28
N GLU A 92 4.89 3.73 3.77
CA GLU A 92 3.81 3.70 2.76
C GLU A 92 4.29 3.07 1.46
N LEU A 93 5.52 3.38 1.03
CA LEU A 93 6.14 2.74 -0.14
C LEU A 93 6.29 1.23 0.06
N MET A 94 6.70 0.78 1.25
CA MET A 94 6.78 -0.65 1.56
C MET A 94 5.40 -1.32 1.49
N GLN A 95 4.36 -0.67 2.04
CA GLN A 95 2.99 -1.18 2.01
C GLN A 95 2.44 -1.25 0.58
N VAL A 96 2.67 -0.20 -0.22
CA VAL A 96 2.28 -0.15 -1.63
C VAL A 96 2.96 -1.27 -2.41
N ASN A 97 4.27 -1.44 -2.24
CA ASN A 97 5.01 -2.48 -2.96
C ASN A 97 4.53 -3.88 -2.56
N ASN A 98 4.21 -4.10 -1.28
CA ASN A 98 3.66 -5.37 -0.82
C ASN A 98 2.30 -5.68 -1.47
N ILE A 99 1.39 -4.68 -1.54
CA ILE A 99 0.09 -4.83 -2.22
C ILE A 99 0.30 -5.15 -3.71
N LEU A 100 1.14 -4.38 -4.39
CA LEU A 100 1.36 -4.51 -5.84
C LEU A 100 1.92 -5.86 -6.27
N ASN A 101 2.78 -6.47 -5.45
CA ASN A 101 3.37 -7.79 -5.72
C ASN A 101 2.52 -8.96 -5.16
N THR A 102 1.30 -8.70 -4.68
CA THR A 102 0.41 -9.76 -4.20
C THR A 102 -0.45 -10.30 -5.34
N ASN A 103 -0.61 -11.62 -5.39
CA ASN A 103 -1.53 -12.27 -6.32
C ASN A 103 -2.98 -11.80 -6.08
N ILE A 104 -3.67 -11.44 -7.16
CA ILE A 104 -5.02 -10.85 -7.10
C ILE A 104 -6.04 -11.76 -6.42
N ARG A 105 -5.96 -13.08 -6.63
CA ARG A 105 -6.90 -14.04 -6.02
C ARG A 105 -6.76 -14.03 -4.50
N SER A 106 -5.54 -14.20 -4.01
CA SER A 106 -5.25 -14.17 -2.57
C SER A 106 -5.62 -12.83 -1.94
N LEU A 107 -5.44 -11.73 -2.68
CA LEU A 107 -5.80 -10.39 -2.23
C LEU A 107 -7.31 -10.24 -2.05
N ILE A 108 -8.11 -10.64 -3.04
CA ILE A 108 -9.57 -10.53 -3.02
C ILE A 108 -10.20 -11.54 -2.04
N GLU A 109 -9.64 -12.74 -1.89
CA GLU A 109 -10.05 -13.70 -0.87
C GLU A 109 -9.85 -13.15 0.55
N ARG A 110 -8.72 -12.47 0.77
CA ARG A 110 -8.41 -11.86 2.07
C ARG A 110 -9.18 -10.56 2.33
N TRP A 111 -9.43 -9.78 1.29
CA TRP A 111 -10.11 -8.49 1.38
C TRP A 111 -11.19 -8.33 0.28
N PRO A 112 -12.35 -8.99 0.42
CA PRO A 112 -13.43 -8.94 -0.58
C PRO A 112 -13.96 -7.53 -0.88
N GLN A 113 -13.84 -6.60 0.07
CA GLN A 113 -14.22 -5.19 -0.08
C GLN A 113 -13.44 -4.46 -1.18
N LEU A 114 -12.26 -4.97 -1.53
CA LEU A 114 -11.45 -4.40 -2.60
C LEU A 114 -12.07 -4.55 -3.99
N LYS A 115 -13.08 -5.42 -4.16
CA LYS A 115 -13.78 -5.56 -5.45
C LYS A 115 -14.25 -4.22 -6.03
N SER A 116 -14.72 -3.32 -5.18
CA SER A 116 -15.12 -1.97 -5.59
C SER A 116 -13.97 -1.10 -6.13
N VAL A 117 -12.75 -1.28 -5.61
CA VAL A 117 -11.54 -0.59 -6.11
C VAL A 117 -11.15 -1.16 -7.47
N PHE A 118 -11.20 -2.48 -7.63
CA PHE A 118 -10.92 -3.14 -8.92
C PHE A 118 -11.89 -2.67 -10.01
N VAL A 119 -13.20 -2.61 -9.74
CA VAL A 119 -14.17 -2.10 -10.71
C VAL A 119 -13.90 -0.63 -11.06
N LYS A 120 -13.53 0.20 -10.08
CA LYS A 120 -13.23 1.62 -10.30
C LYS A 120 -12.06 1.84 -11.28
N PHE A 121 -11.03 0.99 -11.23
CA PHE A 121 -9.83 1.17 -12.05
C PHE A 121 -9.83 0.30 -13.33
N PHE A 122 -10.43 -0.88 -13.29
CA PHE A 122 -10.38 -1.85 -14.40
C PHE A 122 -11.75 -2.06 -15.08
N GLY A 123 -12.84 -1.51 -14.52
CA GLY A 123 -14.20 -1.63 -15.04
C GLY A 123 -14.95 -2.89 -14.57
N ASP A 124 -16.25 -2.96 -14.91
CA ASP A 124 -17.17 -4.02 -14.46
C ASP A 124 -16.78 -5.42 -14.95
N GLY A 125 -16.03 -5.52 -16.05
CA GLY A 125 -15.56 -6.78 -16.62
C GLY A 125 -14.36 -7.41 -15.91
N CYS A 126 -13.76 -6.74 -14.93
CA CYS A 126 -12.50 -7.15 -14.27
C CYS A 126 -12.52 -8.61 -13.79
N PHE A 127 -13.61 -9.04 -13.15
CA PHE A 127 -13.74 -10.38 -12.56
C PHE A 127 -14.13 -11.48 -13.54
N SER A 128 -14.43 -11.11 -14.79
CA SER A 128 -14.72 -12.04 -15.89
C SER A 128 -13.53 -12.23 -16.84
N CYS A 129 -12.42 -11.51 -16.59
CA CYS A 129 -11.20 -11.62 -17.38
C CYS A 129 -10.53 -12.99 -17.17
N PRO A 130 -10.09 -13.67 -18.25
CA PRO A 130 -9.31 -14.92 -18.12
C PRO A 130 -8.03 -14.78 -17.29
N GLY A 131 -7.43 -13.59 -17.24
CA GLY A 131 -6.24 -13.31 -16.42
C GLY A 131 -6.53 -13.17 -14.92
N PHE A 132 -7.79 -13.00 -14.54
CA PHE A 132 -8.18 -12.72 -13.16
C PHE A 132 -7.73 -13.83 -12.21
N GLY A 133 -6.93 -13.46 -11.22
CA GLY A 133 -6.43 -14.35 -10.18
C GLY A 133 -5.24 -15.23 -10.59
N MET A 134 -4.70 -15.07 -11.80
CA MET A 134 -3.43 -15.67 -12.23
C MET A 134 -2.26 -14.67 -12.23
N GLU A 135 -2.54 -13.38 -12.03
CA GLU A 135 -1.58 -12.29 -12.05
C GLU A 135 -1.44 -11.57 -10.70
N ASP A 136 -0.36 -10.81 -10.54
CA ASP A 136 -0.20 -9.82 -9.47
C ASP A 136 -0.80 -8.47 -9.88
N LEU A 137 -0.96 -7.59 -8.89
CA LEU A 137 -1.56 -6.28 -9.11
C LEU A 137 -0.73 -5.36 -10.01
N ALA A 138 0.60 -5.41 -9.90
CA ALA A 138 1.50 -4.62 -10.73
C ALA A 138 1.32 -4.96 -12.21
N PHE A 139 1.24 -6.26 -12.53
CA PHE A 139 1.03 -6.75 -13.88
C PHE A 139 -0.35 -6.37 -14.41
N ALA A 140 -1.41 -6.51 -13.60
CA ALA A 140 -2.74 -6.06 -13.99
C ALA A 140 -2.78 -4.54 -14.27
N CYS A 141 -2.18 -3.71 -13.42
CA CYS A 141 -2.11 -2.27 -13.64
C CYS A 141 -1.40 -1.93 -14.95
N SER A 142 -0.32 -2.64 -15.27
CA SER A 142 0.39 -2.49 -16.55
C SER A 142 -0.46 -2.89 -17.75
N MET A 143 -1.24 -3.97 -17.66
CA MET A 143 -2.09 -4.44 -18.76
C MET A 143 -3.30 -3.52 -19.02
N HIS A 144 -3.79 -2.87 -17.97
CA HIS A 144 -4.97 -2.00 -18.01
C HIS A 144 -4.62 -0.49 -18.02
N ASN A 145 -3.36 -0.13 -18.26
CA ASN A 145 -2.87 1.25 -18.28
C ASN A 145 -3.37 2.10 -17.09
N SER A 146 -3.36 1.48 -15.90
CA SER A 146 -3.81 2.08 -14.65
C SER A 146 -2.61 2.46 -13.79
N ASP A 147 -2.72 3.56 -13.04
CA ASP A 147 -1.66 3.99 -12.12
C ASP A 147 -1.54 3.01 -10.94
N PRO A 148 -0.41 2.27 -10.81
CA PRO A 148 -0.24 1.27 -9.77
C PRO A 148 -0.16 1.88 -8.37
N ILE A 149 0.40 3.08 -8.23
CA ILE A 149 0.56 3.73 -6.93
C ILE A 149 -0.82 4.20 -6.43
N LEU A 150 -1.58 4.88 -7.30
CA LEU A 150 -2.91 5.34 -6.96
C LEU A 150 -3.86 4.17 -6.64
N PHE A 151 -3.77 3.09 -7.41
CA PHE A 151 -4.53 1.86 -7.15
C PHE A 151 -4.19 1.27 -5.78
N ALA A 152 -2.89 1.10 -5.48
CA ALA A 152 -2.43 0.50 -4.23
C ALA A 152 -2.81 1.37 -3.02
N GLN A 153 -2.71 2.70 -3.14
CA GLN A 153 -3.16 3.63 -2.10
C GLN A 153 -4.66 3.49 -1.81
N GLU A 154 -5.50 3.39 -2.85
CA GLU A 154 -6.95 3.20 -2.66
C GLU A 154 -7.26 1.84 -2.01
N CYS A 155 -6.53 0.78 -2.38
CA CYS A 155 -6.61 -0.52 -1.70
C CYS A 155 -6.25 -0.42 -0.21
N LEU A 156 -5.11 0.20 0.11
CA LEU A 156 -4.65 0.37 1.50
C LEU A 156 -5.65 1.19 2.32
N LYS A 157 -6.17 2.28 1.75
CA LYS A 157 -7.22 3.09 2.36
C LYS A 157 -8.46 2.25 2.66
N LYS A 158 -8.95 1.47 1.69
CA LYS A 158 -10.12 0.58 1.88
C LYS A 158 -9.89 -0.48 2.96
N ILE A 159 -8.68 -1.04 3.03
CA ILE A 159 -8.28 -1.98 4.09
C ILE A 159 -8.28 -1.28 5.45
N GLN A 160 -7.72 -0.08 5.56
CA GLN A 160 -7.72 0.70 6.80
C GLN A 160 -9.13 1.08 7.25
N GLU A 161 -9.98 1.56 6.34
CA GLU A 161 -11.40 1.85 6.61
C GLU A 161 -12.12 0.62 7.17
N SER A 162 -11.86 -0.57 6.63
CA SER A 162 -12.45 -1.81 7.15
C SER A 162 -11.91 -2.23 8.52
N LYS A 163 -10.65 -1.93 8.84
CA LYS A 163 -10.09 -2.13 10.18
C LYS A 163 -10.70 -1.13 11.16
N ILE A 164 -10.87 0.12 10.75
CA ILE A 164 -11.56 1.13 11.56
C ILE A 164 -13.00 0.68 11.80
N HIS A 165 -13.72 0.16 10.79
CA HIS A 165 -15.08 -0.33 10.95
C HIS A 165 -15.18 -1.57 11.85
N SER A 166 -14.30 -2.56 11.67
CA SER A 166 -14.25 -3.76 12.51
C SER A 166 -13.80 -3.48 13.95
N SER A 167 -12.88 -2.53 14.15
CA SER A 167 -12.48 -2.06 15.47
C SER A 167 -13.51 -1.10 16.10
N SER A 168 -14.31 -0.39 15.31
CA SER A 168 -15.38 0.50 15.79
C SER A 168 -16.71 -0.23 16.01
N GLU A 169 -16.99 -1.31 15.29
CA GLU A 169 -18.17 -2.16 15.52
C GLU A 169 -18.02 -2.98 16.81
N LEU A 170 -16.79 -3.25 17.27
CA LEU A 170 -16.51 -3.79 18.59
C LEU A 170 -16.42 -2.71 19.69
N LEU A 171 -16.26 -1.44 19.31
CA LEU A 171 -16.24 -0.26 20.20
C LEU A 171 -17.46 0.63 19.92
N TYR A 172 -18.66 0.08 20.06
CA TYR A 172 -19.89 0.86 19.89
C TYR A 172 -20.58 1.07 21.24
N ILE A 173 -20.55 2.31 21.73
CA ILE A 173 -21.33 2.73 22.89
C ILE A 173 -22.70 3.21 22.40
N GLN A 174 -23.76 2.44 22.67
CA GLN A 174 -25.12 2.83 22.32
C GLN A 174 -25.63 3.90 23.28
N ALA A 175 -26.39 4.87 22.77
CA ALA A 175 -27.10 5.86 23.59
C ALA A 175 -27.98 5.22 24.67
N SER A 176 -28.50 4.01 24.41
CA SER A 176 -29.35 3.25 25.32
C SER A 176 -28.60 2.46 26.40
N GLN A 177 -27.28 2.33 26.32
CA GLN A 177 -26.52 1.63 27.35
C GLN A 177 -26.50 2.44 28.64
N THR A 178 -26.57 1.72 29.77
CA THR A 178 -26.41 2.34 31.08
C THR A 178 -24.93 2.56 31.38
N ILE A 179 -24.64 3.53 32.23
CA ILE A 179 -23.27 3.82 32.70
C ILE A 179 -22.63 2.54 33.29
N ASN A 180 -23.37 1.76 34.07
CA ASN A 180 -22.89 0.51 34.66
C ASN A 180 -22.57 -0.57 33.60
N GLN A 181 -23.36 -0.67 32.54
CA GLN A 181 -23.06 -1.61 31.43
C GLN A 181 -21.74 -1.24 30.76
N ILE A 182 -21.50 0.04 30.52
CA ILE A 182 -20.28 0.53 29.89
C ILE A 182 -19.07 0.31 30.81
N ILE A 183 -19.19 0.60 32.11
CA ILE A 183 -18.11 0.37 33.09
C ILE A 183 -17.81 -1.12 33.25
N ALA A 184 -18.83 -1.98 33.26
CA ALA A 184 -18.65 -3.43 33.38
C ALA A 184 -17.88 -4.03 32.19
N LEU A 185 -18.15 -3.52 30.98
CA LEU A 185 -17.43 -3.92 29.76
C LEU A 185 -16.03 -3.30 29.69
N HIS A 186 -15.87 -2.06 30.14
CA HIS A 186 -14.63 -1.31 30.02
C HIS A 186 -14.29 -0.54 31.31
N PRO A 187 -13.75 -1.19 32.35
CA PRO A 187 -13.49 -0.52 33.64
C PRO A 187 -12.55 0.69 33.57
N CYS A 188 -11.71 0.77 32.52
CA CYS A 188 -10.80 1.89 32.27
C CYS A 188 -11.53 3.24 32.06
N VAL A 189 -12.78 3.22 31.60
CA VAL A 189 -13.54 4.45 31.30
C VAL A 189 -14.05 5.20 32.54
N LEU A 190 -13.87 4.64 33.73
CA LEU A 190 -14.22 5.30 34.99
C LEU A 190 -13.51 6.66 35.13
N SER A 191 -12.28 6.79 34.60
CA SER A 191 -11.52 8.04 34.57
C SER A 191 -12.24 9.13 33.77
N VAL A 192 -12.86 8.76 32.65
CA VAL A 192 -13.62 9.65 31.77
C VAL A 192 -14.91 10.10 32.44
N PHE A 193 -15.70 9.18 33.01
CA PHE A 193 -16.92 9.57 33.72
C PHE A 193 -16.65 10.53 34.87
N LYS A 194 -15.57 10.32 35.64
CA LYS A 194 -15.11 11.25 36.68
C LYS A 194 -14.75 12.63 36.11
N LYS A 195 -14.03 12.69 34.98
CA LYS A 195 -13.67 13.94 34.29
C LYS A 195 -14.90 14.75 33.88
N PHE A 196 -15.98 14.07 33.48
CA PHE A 196 -17.25 14.70 33.10
C PHE A 196 -18.22 14.93 34.29
N GLY A 197 -17.82 14.61 35.52
CA GLY A 197 -18.68 14.78 36.70
C GLY A 197 -19.88 13.83 36.76
N ILE A 198 -19.80 12.68 36.07
CA ILE A 198 -20.80 11.61 36.13
C ILE A 198 -20.34 10.62 37.21
N ASP A 199 -20.99 10.63 38.37
CA ASP A 199 -20.71 9.70 39.45
C ASP A 199 -21.58 8.43 39.31
N SER A 200 -20.92 7.26 39.24
CA SER A 200 -21.57 5.96 39.16
C SER A 200 -22.38 5.60 40.41
N CYS A 201 -22.10 6.20 41.57
CA CYS A 201 -22.75 5.88 42.83
C CYS A 201 -24.27 6.16 42.86
N CYS A 202 -24.74 7.17 42.13
CA CYS A 202 -26.16 7.55 42.10
C CYS A 202 -26.77 7.54 40.68
N GLY A 203 -25.94 7.38 39.65
CA GLY A 203 -26.33 7.48 38.25
C GLY A 203 -26.08 6.24 37.40
N GLY A 204 -25.50 5.17 37.96
CA GLY A 204 -25.04 4.00 37.20
C GLY A 204 -26.11 3.29 36.35
N ASN A 205 -27.39 3.37 36.76
CA ASN A 205 -28.50 2.77 36.01
C ASN A 205 -29.12 3.71 34.97
N HIS A 206 -28.75 4.99 34.93
CA HIS A 206 -29.18 5.88 33.86
C HIS A 206 -28.50 5.50 32.55
N ARG A 207 -29.23 5.71 31.46
CA ARG A 207 -28.66 5.67 30.12
C ARG A 207 -27.63 6.79 29.96
N ILE A 208 -26.62 6.54 29.14
CA ILE A 208 -25.55 7.51 28.90
C ILE A 208 -26.07 8.82 28.30
N ASP A 209 -27.08 8.76 27.43
CA ASP A 209 -27.68 9.96 26.81
C ASP A 209 -28.50 10.80 27.80
N GLU A 210 -29.24 10.12 28.70
CA GLU A 210 -29.96 10.77 29.79
C GLU A 210 -29.02 11.43 30.79
N ALA A 211 -27.94 10.73 31.16
CA ALA A 211 -26.91 11.27 32.03
C ALA A 211 -26.23 12.49 31.41
N ALA A 212 -25.86 12.43 30.13
CA ALA A 212 -25.27 13.56 29.41
C ALA A 212 -26.22 14.78 29.42
N LYS A 213 -27.50 14.58 29.10
CA LYS A 213 -28.52 15.65 29.14
C LYS A 213 -28.69 16.25 30.54
N LYS A 214 -28.80 15.42 31.57
CA LYS A 214 -29.02 15.85 32.95
C LYS A 214 -27.86 16.69 33.50
N HIS A 215 -26.63 16.37 33.07
CA HIS A 215 -25.42 17.06 33.48
C HIS A 215 -25.00 18.19 32.52
N GLY A 216 -25.78 18.45 31.46
CA GLY A 216 -25.44 19.49 30.47
C GLY A 216 -24.19 19.19 29.66
N ILE A 217 -23.84 17.91 29.51
CA ILE A 217 -22.65 17.44 28.79
C ILE A 217 -22.99 17.23 27.32
N ASN A 218 -22.05 17.57 26.43
CA ASN A 218 -22.16 17.21 25.03
C ASN A 218 -22.01 15.68 24.86
N TYR A 219 -23.08 15.02 24.43
CA TYR A 219 -23.13 13.56 24.26
C TYR A 219 -22.05 13.04 23.30
N GLU A 220 -21.84 13.70 22.16
CA GLU A 220 -20.85 13.30 21.16
C GLU A 220 -19.42 13.40 21.73
N GLU A 221 -19.15 14.46 22.50
CA GLU A 221 -17.86 14.64 23.14
C GLU A 221 -17.59 13.58 24.21
N LEU A 222 -18.60 13.25 25.03
CA LEU A 222 -18.52 12.19 26.03
C LEU A 222 -18.23 10.84 25.38
N VAL A 223 -18.99 10.46 24.34
CA VAL A 223 -18.79 9.19 23.62
C VAL A 223 -17.40 9.15 22.98
N ARG A 224 -16.95 10.24 22.36
CA ARG A 224 -15.60 10.32 21.76
C ARG A 224 -14.50 10.06 22.79
N GLU A 225 -14.57 10.67 23.97
CA GLU A 225 -13.58 10.48 25.04
C GLU A 225 -13.61 9.06 25.60
N LEU A 226 -14.82 8.48 25.77
CA LEU A 226 -14.97 7.08 26.20
C LEU A 226 -14.29 6.12 25.22
N LEU A 227 -14.57 6.27 23.92
CA LEU A 227 -13.98 5.43 22.88
C LEU A 227 -12.45 5.59 22.79
N LEU A 228 -11.92 6.80 23.03
CA LEU A 228 -10.47 7.02 23.09
C LEU A 228 -9.84 6.32 24.29
N GLU A 229 -10.49 6.34 25.45
CA GLU A 229 -9.96 5.70 26.66
C GLU A 229 -10.02 4.16 26.56
N ILE A 230 -11.07 3.60 25.97
CA ILE A 230 -11.16 2.15 25.71
C ILE A 230 -9.97 1.72 24.83
N ARG A 231 -9.71 2.43 23.72
CA ARG A 231 -8.56 2.15 22.85
C ARG A 231 -7.21 2.24 23.57
N ARG A 232 -7.06 3.18 24.50
CA ARG A 232 -5.83 3.31 25.30
C ARG A 232 -5.66 2.16 26.29
N GLY A 233 -6.76 1.64 26.82
CA GLY A 233 -6.78 0.50 27.74
C GLY A 233 -6.32 -0.79 27.05
N GLU A 234 -6.79 -1.05 25.83
CA GLU A 234 -6.43 -2.24 25.04
C GLU A 234 -4.92 -2.33 24.72
N ILE A 235 -4.23 -1.19 24.60
CA ILE A 235 -2.79 -1.14 24.32
C ILE A 235 -1.94 -1.40 25.58
N ARG A 236 -2.53 -1.29 26.77
CA ARG A 236 -1.83 -1.40 28.06
C ARG A 236 -2.04 -2.75 28.77
N CYS A 237 -2.80 -3.67 28.16
CA CYS A 237 -3.06 -5.01 28.68
C CYS A 237 -2.22 -6.07 27.96
#